data_AF-A0AAJ0IEJ9-F1
#
_entry.id   AF-A0AAJ0IEJ9-F1
#
_cell.length_a   1.000
_cell.length_b   1.000
_cell.length_c   1.000
_cell.angle_alpha   90.00
_cell.angle_beta   90.00
_cell.angle_gamma   90.00
#
_symmetry.space_group_name_H-M   'P 1'
#
loop_
_entity.id
_entity.type
_entity.pdbx_description
1 polymer ?
#
loop_
_entity_poly.entity_id
_entity_poly.type
_entity_poly.pdbx_seq_one_letter_code
_entity_poly.pdbx_strand_id
1 'polypeptide(L)'
;MSGPQYGAQPGGYYNNNNNNYPPPPPNSYQMNPMPTDGNYGQQPQYGYGGPPPQQYGNGYGDGGYAPPQGPPPNGYKPPPTDGYGGPPPSYDEVFKVQKPKYNDWWAGLLFLATVAGFVAVSAISIHGYADNRSQNNGSLNGQRNTFGLTTHTIYLFVWVLICAIVLSYAYMWMARKFTKQFIYATGILNIVMGLVTALYMLSRKYWSGGIVFLIFVVLQALFFWSCRSRIPFSTLMLQTAIDVSKVHGHVYLVSAVGGVIGTLFAAYWAITLVAVYVKFEPDPNNAACRNAGGCSSGKVIGLIVFITFAGYWISEWLKNTIHTTVAGIYGSWYFNSRNYPTKVTRGALKRSLTYSFGSISLGSLFIAIINLIRQLAQAAQQNAAQEGDILGTILWCIFGCLIGILDWLVEFINRYAFCHIALYGKAYFAAAKDTWKMVKDRGIDALINECLIGPVLTFGATFVAYACGLIAYLYMVYTKPAYNDGGGFTPVVVAFAFLIGLQVCNVFTTPLTSGIDTIFVAMAWDPEVLMRDHPDLYHRMVQVYPHVQEAIHA
;
A
#
# COMPACT_ATOMS: atom_id res chain seq x y z
N MET A 1 -30.34 64.20 0.96
CA MET A 1 -30.69 64.16 2.40
C MET A 1 -30.47 62.73 2.88
N SER A 2 -29.75 62.40 3.95
CA SER A 2 -28.73 63.10 4.76
C SER A 2 -27.93 62.02 5.50
N GLY A 3 -26.65 62.27 5.85
CA GLY A 3 -25.84 61.36 6.69
C GLY A 3 -26.28 61.34 8.17
N PRO A 4 -25.47 60.83 9.13
CA PRO A 4 -23.99 60.82 9.17
C PRO A 4 -23.40 59.38 9.35
N GLN A 5 -22.16 58.98 9.03
CA GLN A 5 -20.79 59.55 9.11
C GLN A 5 -20.25 59.94 10.50
N TYR A 6 -19.35 59.11 11.03
CA TYR A 6 -18.23 59.55 11.86
C TYR A 6 -16.98 58.71 11.55
N GLY A 7 -15.81 59.34 11.58
CA GLY A 7 -14.51 58.69 11.50
C GLY A 7 -13.40 59.69 11.80
N ALA A 8 -12.26 59.21 12.31
CA ALA A 8 -10.99 59.93 12.37
C ALA A 8 -9.82 58.96 12.65
N GLN A 9 -8.65 59.26 12.08
CA GLN A 9 -7.36 58.60 12.31
C GLN A 9 -6.45 59.51 13.21
N PRO A 10 -5.11 59.55 13.09
CA PRO A 10 -4.12 58.62 13.66
C PRO A 10 -3.02 59.31 14.54
N GLY A 11 -2.14 58.51 15.16
CA GLY A 11 -0.87 58.94 15.79
C GLY A 11 -0.39 57.90 16.83
N GLY A 12 0.90 57.77 17.19
CA GLY A 12 2.12 58.44 16.73
C GLY A 12 3.11 58.75 17.87
N TYR A 13 4.21 57.96 17.96
CA TYR A 13 5.48 58.21 18.70
C TYR A 13 5.66 58.01 20.23
N TYR A 14 6.78 57.33 20.58
CA TYR A 14 7.69 57.43 21.76
C TYR A 14 7.15 57.25 23.21
N ASN A 15 7.89 56.73 24.21
CA ASN A 15 9.15 55.95 24.33
C ASN A 15 9.28 55.34 25.77
N ASN A 16 10.20 54.39 25.97
CA ASN A 16 10.79 53.90 27.26
C ASN A 16 9.85 53.28 28.32
N ASN A 17 10.10 52.06 28.81
CA ASN A 17 11.27 51.77 29.65
C ASN A 17 11.60 50.25 29.75
N ASN A 18 12.88 49.94 29.53
CA ASN A 18 13.76 49.12 30.37
C ASN A 18 13.25 47.79 31.00
N ASN A 19 13.79 46.65 30.54
CA ASN A 19 14.41 45.68 31.45
C ASN A 19 15.42 44.73 30.75
N ASN A 20 16.60 44.59 31.37
CA ASN A 20 17.73 43.77 30.94
C ASN A 20 17.45 42.25 31.03
N TYR A 21 18.03 41.47 30.10
CA TYR A 21 18.88 40.30 30.42
C TYR A 21 19.87 40.04 29.25
N PRO A 22 21.13 39.61 29.50
CA PRO A 22 22.21 39.62 28.51
C PRO A 22 22.34 38.32 27.67
N PRO A 23 23.00 38.37 26.49
CA PRO A 23 23.24 37.19 25.65
C PRO A 23 24.43 36.34 26.12
N PRO A 24 24.45 35.02 25.82
CA PRO A 24 25.59 34.15 26.12
C PRO A 24 26.78 34.38 25.16
N PRO A 25 28.04 34.27 25.64
CA PRO A 25 29.22 34.55 24.83
C PRO A 25 29.67 33.37 23.95
N PRO A 26 30.32 33.64 22.79
CA PRO A 26 31.01 32.64 21.98
C PRO A 26 32.46 32.45 22.41
N ASN A 27 32.98 31.22 22.37
CA ASN A 27 34.41 30.82 22.35
C ASN A 27 34.49 29.29 22.54
N SER A 28 35.55 28.57 22.17
CA SER A 28 36.67 28.79 21.24
C SER A 28 37.43 27.47 21.14
N TYR A 29 37.98 27.10 19.98
CA TYR A 29 38.83 25.91 19.86
C TYR A 29 40.05 26.03 20.79
N GLN A 30 40.31 25.01 21.62
CA GLN A 30 41.56 24.84 22.36
C GLN A 30 42.28 23.57 21.91
N MET A 31 43.57 23.73 21.62
CA MET A 31 44.49 22.70 21.15
C MET A 31 45.79 22.87 21.94
N ASN A 32 46.19 21.87 22.74
CA ASN A 32 47.53 21.64 23.33
C ASN A 32 47.45 20.55 24.44
N PRO A 33 48.57 19.96 24.90
CA PRO A 33 49.60 19.27 24.11
C PRO A 33 49.99 17.91 24.75
N MET A 34 50.87 17.11 24.10
CA MET A 34 51.55 15.98 24.75
C MET A 34 52.75 16.46 25.60
N PRO A 35 53.07 15.76 26.71
CA PRO A 35 54.48 15.43 26.97
C PRO A 35 54.75 14.02 27.56
N THR A 36 55.64 13.29 26.88
CA THR A 36 56.83 12.54 27.40
C THR A 36 56.81 11.75 28.73
N ASP A 37 57.02 10.43 28.58
CA ASP A 37 58.18 9.62 29.04
C ASP A 37 58.47 9.27 30.53
N GLY A 38 59.05 8.07 30.71
CA GLY A 38 59.67 7.56 31.95
C GLY A 38 58.97 6.34 32.61
N ASN A 39 59.60 5.25 33.08
CA ASN A 39 60.79 4.41 32.82
C ASN A 39 60.82 3.36 34.00
N TYR A 40 61.52 2.23 33.84
CA TYR A 40 61.79 1.14 34.82
C TYR A 40 60.58 0.24 35.23
N GLY A 41 60.70 -1.09 35.35
CA GLY A 41 61.82 -1.99 35.00
C GLY A 41 61.60 -3.45 35.45
N GLN A 42 62.63 -4.28 35.22
CA GLN A 42 62.85 -5.69 35.64
C GLN A 42 62.42 -6.86 34.71
N GLN A 43 63.43 -7.71 34.47
CA GLN A 43 63.50 -9.04 33.84
C GLN A 43 63.73 -10.10 34.98
N PRO A 44 63.83 -11.45 34.78
CA PRO A 44 64.51 -12.13 33.65
C PRO A 44 64.04 -13.55 33.20
N GLN A 45 64.65 -14.04 32.08
CA GLN A 45 65.00 -15.45 31.74
C GLN A 45 63.89 -16.50 31.50
N TYR A 46 64.03 -17.55 30.66
CA TYR A 46 65.10 -18.10 29.78
C TYR A 46 64.46 -18.86 28.57
N GLY A 47 65.16 -18.99 27.43
CA GLY A 47 64.78 -19.93 26.33
C GLY A 47 65.49 -19.66 24.98
N TYR A 48 66.04 -20.70 24.33
CA TYR A 48 67.03 -20.58 23.22
C TYR A 48 66.50 -21.07 21.85
N GLY A 49 66.97 -20.49 20.72
CA GLY A 49 67.04 -21.21 19.42
C GLY A 49 66.85 -20.46 18.08
N GLY A 50 67.95 -20.17 17.37
CA GLY A 50 68.09 -20.34 15.89
C GLY A 50 67.53 -19.30 14.88
N PRO A 51 68.38 -18.68 14.01
CA PRO A 51 67.98 -17.80 12.88
C PRO A 51 68.40 -18.34 11.48
N PRO A 52 68.21 -17.59 10.37
CA PRO A 52 67.13 -16.66 10.01
C PRO A 52 66.32 -17.27 8.81
N PRO A 53 66.44 -16.95 7.49
CA PRO A 53 67.01 -15.80 6.75
C PRO A 53 65.96 -14.67 6.53
N GLN A 54 65.98 -13.98 5.38
CA GLN A 54 65.08 -12.87 4.99
C GLN A 54 64.83 -12.89 3.47
N GLN A 55 63.71 -12.31 3.00
CA GLN A 55 63.69 -11.63 1.70
C GLN A 55 62.76 -10.39 1.71
N TYR A 56 63.16 -9.35 0.97
CA TYR A 56 62.63 -7.98 1.01
C TYR A 56 61.32 -7.80 0.24
N GLY A 57 60.49 -6.83 0.65
CA GLY A 57 59.34 -6.35 -0.14
C GLY A 57 58.58 -5.17 0.51
N ASN A 58 58.90 -3.95 0.07
CA ASN A 58 58.38 -2.64 0.54
C ASN A 58 56.94 -2.59 1.08
N GLY A 59 56.76 -1.84 2.18
CA GLY A 59 55.45 -1.40 2.64
C GLY A 59 55.05 -0.03 2.10
N TYR A 60 53.73 0.19 2.04
CA TYR A 60 53.09 1.47 2.30
C TYR A 60 52.00 1.19 3.33
N GLY A 61 51.99 1.91 4.44
CA GLY A 61 50.94 1.79 5.46
C GLY A 61 50.12 3.07 5.53
N ASP A 62 48.85 2.95 5.89
CA ASP A 62 48.09 4.05 6.48
C ASP A 62 46.90 3.55 7.33
N GLY A 63 46.54 4.31 8.36
CA GLY A 63 45.14 4.50 8.76
C GLY A 63 44.34 3.34 9.38
N GLY A 64 44.79 2.77 10.50
CA GLY A 64 43.96 1.84 11.28
C GLY A 64 42.83 2.54 12.06
N TYR A 65 41.64 2.69 11.45
CA TYR A 65 40.40 3.04 12.17
C TYR A 65 39.64 1.78 12.59
N ALA A 66 39.45 1.58 13.90
CA ALA A 66 38.54 0.56 14.40
C ALA A 66 37.08 1.04 14.23
N PRO A 67 36.20 0.30 13.54
CA PRO A 67 34.79 0.68 13.44
C PRO A 67 34.10 0.56 14.81
N PRO A 68 33.15 1.46 15.15
CA PRO A 68 32.36 1.32 16.36
C PRO A 68 31.61 -0.01 16.37
N GLN A 69 31.54 -0.67 17.54
CA GLN A 69 30.75 -1.89 17.70
C GLN A 69 29.26 -1.57 17.50
N GLY A 70 28.73 -1.90 16.33
CA GLY A 70 27.30 -1.89 16.07
C GLY A 70 26.53 -2.85 16.97
N PRO A 71 25.22 -2.65 17.16
CA PRO A 71 24.38 -3.60 17.91
C PRO A 71 24.44 -5.00 17.29
N PRO A 72 24.26 -6.07 18.09
CA PRO A 72 24.51 -7.44 17.64
C PRO A 72 23.67 -7.80 16.40
N PRO A 73 24.27 -8.41 15.37
CA PRO A 73 23.56 -8.72 14.14
C PRO A 73 22.49 -9.79 14.42
N ASN A 74 21.22 -9.39 14.34
CA ASN A 74 20.09 -10.31 14.15
C ASN A 74 20.08 -10.83 12.70
N GLY A 75 21.25 -11.29 12.25
CA GLY A 75 21.57 -11.51 10.86
C GLY A 75 20.84 -12.72 10.29
N TYR A 76 20.21 -12.48 9.14
CA TYR A 76 20.20 -13.46 8.07
C TYR A 76 21.66 -13.88 7.83
N LYS A 77 22.05 -15.07 8.28
CA LYS A 77 23.36 -15.62 7.88
C LYS A 77 23.24 -15.93 6.39
N PRO A 78 24.07 -15.32 5.51
CA PRO A 78 24.13 -15.79 4.14
C PRO A 78 24.45 -17.29 4.15
N PRO A 79 23.86 -18.09 3.24
CA PRO A 79 24.20 -19.50 3.16
C PRO A 79 25.71 -19.66 2.95
N PRO A 80 26.33 -20.74 3.48
CA PRO A 80 27.76 -20.98 3.27
C PRO A 80 28.09 -20.93 1.78
N THR A 81 29.14 -20.21 1.41
CA THR A 81 29.68 -20.18 0.05
C THR A 81 30.48 -21.45 -0.25
N ASP A 82 29.91 -22.60 0.07
CA ASP A 82 30.50 -23.92 -0.13
C ASP A 82 30.04 -24.51 -1.47
N GLY A 83 30.96 -24.51 -2.44
CA GLY A 83 30.91 -25.41 -3.59
C GLY A 83 30.01 -25.00 -4.77
N TYR A 84 30.66 -24.58 -5.86
CA TYR A 84 30.11 -24.78 -7.21
C TYR A 84 29.88 -26.30 -7.43
N GLY A 85 28.62 -26.76 -7.40
CA GLY A 85 28.29 -28.15 -7.71
C GLY A 85 26.99 -28.70 -7.11
N GLY A 86 26.44 -28.08 -6.06
CA GLY A 86 25.15 -28.50 -5.47
C GLY A 86 23.92 -28.02 -6.28
N PRO A 87 22.78 -28.72 -6.19
CA PRO A 87 21.51 -28.18 -6.71
C PRO A 87 21.11 -26.90 -5.94
N PRO A 88 20.42 -25.94 -6.58
CA PRO A 88 20.01 -24.70 -5.93
C PRO A 88 19.11 -24.95 -4.71
N PRO A 89 19.36 -24.27 -3.57
CA PRO A 89 18.69 -24.55 -2.31
C PRO A 89 17.19 -24.23 -2.38
N SER A 90 16.42 -24.82 -1.47
CA SER A 90 14.99 -24.54 -1.30
C SER A 90 14.77 -23.20 -0.60
N TYR A 91 13.68 -22.50 -0.90
CA TYR A 91 13.29 -21.27 -0.18
C TYR A 91 13.25 -21.45 1.35
N ASP A 92 12.77 -22.61 1.81
CA ASP A 92 12.66 -22.94 3.24
C ASP A 92 14.05 -23.16 3.91
N GLU A 93 15.10 -23.43 3.13
CA GLU A 93 16.48 -23.58 3.58
C GLU A 93 17.21 -22.23 3.62
N VAL A 94 16.98 -21.41 2.59
CA VAL A 94 17.53 -20.05 2.45
C VAL A 94 16.95 -19.11 3.52
N PHE A 95 15.63 -19.07 3.67
CA PHE A 95 14.94 -18.24 4.67
C PHE A 95 14.60 -19.02 5.94
N LYS A 96 15.49 -19.94 6.37
CA LYS A 96 15.28 -20.84 7.50
C LYS A 96 15.01 -20.07 8.80
N VAL A 97 13.77 -20.12 9.27
CA VAL A 97 13.39 -19.56 10.58
C VAL A 97 14.07 -20.41 11.65
N GLN A 98 14.93 -19.81 12.48
CA GLN A 98 15.78 -20.55 13.42
C GLN A 98 14.98 -21.41 14.42
N LYS A 99 13.72 -21.06 14.70
CA LYS A 99 12.69 -21.94 15.28
C LYS A 99 11.32 -21.57 14.66
N PRO A 100 10.43 -22.53 14.32
CA PRO A 100 9.10 -22.21 13.82
C PRO A 100 8.22 -21.64 14.95
N LYS A 101 8.30 -20.34 15.17
CA LYS A 101 7.49 -19.61 16.15
C LYS A 101 6.27 -19.01 15.43
N TYR A 102 5.08 -19.53 15.74
CA TYR A 102 3.83 -18.91 15.32
C TYR A 102 3.66 -17.60 16.08
N ASN A 103 4.00 -16.50 15.42
CA ASN A 103 3.89 -15.17 15.99
C ASN A 103 2.42 -14.72 15.95
N ASP A 104 1.99 -14.01 17.00
CA ASP A 104 0.66 -13.37 17.07
C ASP A 104 -0.52 -14.34 16.81
N TRP A 105 -0.38 -15.61 17.22
CA TRP A 105 -1.34 -16.70 16.93
C TRP A 105 -2.78 -16.39 17.36
N TRP A 106 -2.95 -15.63 18.45
CA TRP A 106 -4.25 -15.21 18.96
C TRP A 106 -5.02 -14.34 17.94
N ALA A 107 -4.32 -13.48 17.20
CA ALA A 107 -4.90 -12.61 16.19
C ALA A 107 -5.31 -13.41 14.94
N GLY A 108 -4.52 -14.45 14.60
CA GLY A 108 -4.89 -15.42 13.58
C GLY A 108 -6.15 -16.22 13.96
N LEU A 109 -6.26 -16.67 15.22
CA LEU A 109 -7.46 -17.36 15.70
C LEU A 109 -8.69 -16.45 15.73
N LEU A 110 -8.54 -15.19 16.16
CA LEU A 110 -9.62 -14.20 16.14
C LEU A 110 -10.08 -13.88 14.71
N PHE A 111 -9.15 -13.80 13.76
CA PHE A 111 -9.46 -13.64 12.34
C PHE A 111 -10.26 -14.84 11.80
N LEU A 112 -9.83 -16.08 12.07
CA LEU A 112 -10.56 -17.28 11.68
C LEU A 112 -11.96 -17.37 12.32
N ALA A 113 -12.10 -16.95 13.58
CA ALA A 113 -13.41 -16.85 14.24
C ALA A 113 -14.31 -15.79 13.57
N THR A 114 -13.75 -14.67 13.13
CA THR A 114 -14.48 -13.62 12.40
C THR A 114 -14.90 -14.10 11.00
N VAL A 115 -14.04 -14.82 10.28
CA VAL A 115 -14.38 -15.49 9.01
C VAL A 115 -15.51 -16.49 9.21
N ALA A 116 -15.43 -17.34 10.23
CA ALA A 116 -16.49 -18.31 10.55
C ALA A 116 -17.82 -17.62 10.91
N GLY A 117 -17.78 -16.56 11.71
CA GLY A 117 -18.96 -15.75 12.03
C GLY A 117 -19.57 -15.07 10.80
N PHE A 118 -18.75 -14.51 9.90
CA PHE A 118 -19.22 -13.94 8.63
C PHE A 118 -19.88 -15.00 7.74
N VAL A 119 -19.28 -16.19 7.62
CA VAL A 119 -19.87 -17.32 6.86
C VAL A 119 -21.20 -17.78 7.49
N ALA A 120 -21.29 -17.85 8.82
CA ALA A 120 -22.53 -18.23 9.51
C ALA A 120 -23.64 -17.21 9.29
N VAL A 121 -23.35 -15.91 9.47
CA VAL A 121 -24.31 -14.81 9.21
C VAL A 121 -24.74 -14.81 7.74
N SER A 122 -23.81 -14.99 6.81
CA SER A 122 -24.11 -15.07 5.38
C SER A 122 -25.01 -16.27 5.05
N ALA A 123 -24.67 -17.47 5.52
CA ALA A 123 -25.49 -18.67 5.29
C ALA A 123 -26.92 -18.51 5.83
N ILE A 124 -27.08 -18.02 7.06
CA ILE A 124 -28.40 -17.75 7.66
C ILE A 124 -29.18 -16.71 6.86
N SER A 125 -28.51 -15.68 6.33
CA SER A 125 -29.15 -14.57 5.62
C SER A 125 -29.56 -14.95 4.21
N ILE A 126 -28.67 -15.60 3.46
CA ILE A 126 -28.92 -16.10 2.11
C ILE A 126 -29.98 -17.21 2.11
N HIS A 127 -29.97 -18.12 3.10
CA HIS A 127 -31.02 -19.14 3.23
C HIS A 127 -32.39 -18.48 3.44
N GLY A 128 -32.51 -17.52 4.37
CA GLY A 128 -33.78 -16.81 4.58
C GLY A 128 -34.22 -15.95 3.40
N TYR A 129 -33.28 -15.40 2.62
CA TYR A 129 -33.58 -14.73 1.36
C TYR A 129 -34.12 -15.72 0.30
N ALA A 130 -33.57 -16.92 0.22
CA ALA A 130 -34.01 -17.98 -0.67
C ALA A 130 -35.39 -18.54 -0.31
N ASP A 131 -35.67 -18.77 0.99
CA ASP A 131 -36.96 -19.27 1.47
C ASP A 131 -38.12 -18.32 1.14
N ASN A 132 -37.89 -17.01 1.31
CA ASN A 132 -38.90 -15.98 1.06
C ASN A 132 -38.96 -15.50 -0.40
N ARG A 133 -38.23 -16.15 -1.32
CA ARG A 133 -38.13 -15.76 -2.74
C ARG A 133 -39.47 -15.71 -3.47
N SER A 134 -40.47 -16.49 -3.05
CA SER A 134 -41.82 -16.44 -3.63
C SER A 134 -42.63 -15.23 -3.16
N GLN A 135 -42.42 -14.76 -1.92
CA GLN A 135 -43.13 -13.63 -1.32
C GLN A 135 -42.43 -12.29 -1.58
N ASN A 136 -41.11 -12.29 -1.72
CA ASN A 136 -40.29 -11.14 -2.11
C ASN A 136 -40.42 -10.77 -3.61
N ASN A 137 -41.25 -11.50 -4.39
CA ASN A 137 -41.60 -11.14 -5.77
C ASN A 137 -42.61 -9.96 -5.87
N GLY A 138 -42.62 -9.07 -4.88
CA GLY A 138 -43.33 -7.80 -4.93
C GLY A 138 -42.65 -6.83 -5.89
N SER A 139 -43.10 -6.81 -7.14
CA SER A 139 -42.79 -5.79 -8.15
C SER A 139 -41.31 -5.62 -8.58
N LEU A 140 -40.82 -6.61 -9.35
CA LEU A 140 -39.98 -6.32 -10.52
C LEU A 140 -40.79 -6.59 -11.81
N ASN A 141 -41.89 -5.84 -11.98
CA ASN A 141 -42.66 -5.66 -13.22
C ASN A 141 -43.08 -6.91 -14.04
N GLY A 142 -43.20 -8.10 -13.46
CA GLY A 142 -43.79 -9.28 -14.12
C GLY A 142 -43.02 -9.83 -15.34
N GLN A 143 -41.97 -9.15 -15.77
CA GLN A 143 -40.98 -9.71 -16.68
C GLN A 143 -40.15 -10.74 -15.92
N ARG A 144 -40.09 -11.96 -16.44
CA ARG A 144 -39.14 -13.00 -16.02
C ARG A 144 -37.75 -12.36 -15.85
N ASN A 145 -37.15 -12.45 -14.67
CA ASN A 145 -35.87 -11.83 -14.31
C ASN A 145 -34.84 -11.77 -15.47
N THR A 146 -34.84 -10.67 -16.24
CA THR A 146 -33.90 -10.41 -17.35
C THR A 146 -32.56 -9.83 -16.87
N PHE A 147 -32.35 -9.82 -15.54
CA PHE A 147 -31.00 -9.87 -14.96
C PHE A 147 -30.34 -11.26 -15.10
N GLY A 148 -31.04 -12.23 -15.70
CA GLY A 148 -30.40 -13.41 -16.27
C GLY A 148 -29.28 -13.01 -17.24
N LEU A 149 -28.22 -13.80 -17.25
CA LEU A 149 -27.00 -13.56 -18.03
C LEU A 149 -27.30 -13.66 -19.54
N THR A 150 -27.86 -12.61 -20.15
CA THR A 150 -28.24 -12.63 -21.57
C THR A 150 -27.00 -12.84 -22.43
N THR A 151 -27.12 -13.53 -23.56
CA THR A 151 -25.97 -13.87 -24.41
C THR A 151 -25.19 -12.61 -24.83
N HIS A 152 -25.89 -11.50 -25.08
CA HIS A 152 -25.28 -10.19 -25.37
C HIS A 152 -24.49 -9.60 -24.20
N THR A 153 -24.93 -9.82 -22.95
CA THR A 153 -24.21 -9.38 -21.75
C THR A 153 -23.00 -10.26 -21.46
N ILE A 154 -23.09 -11.57 -21.74
CA ILE A 154 -21.94 -12.51 -21.69
C ILE A 154 -20.87 -12.05 -22.68
N TYR A 155 -21.23 -11.89 -23.96
CA TYR A 155 -20.28 -11.48 -24.99
C TYR A 155 -19.66 -10.13 -24.67
N LEU A 156 -20.44 -9.17 -24.15
CA LEU A 156 -19.89 -7.91 -23.65
C LEU A 156 -18.82 -8.12 -22.58
N PHE A 157 -19.12 -8.82 -21.48
CA PHE A 157 -18.17 -8.94 -20.37
C PHE A 157 -16.94 -9.79 -20.73
N VAL A 158 -17.08 -10.82 -21.58
CA VAL A 158 -15.95 -11.56 -22.15
C VAL A 158 -15.09 -10.63 -23.01
N TRP A 159 -15.71 -9.79 -23.84
CA TRP A 159 -14.97 -8.85 -24.68
C TRP A 159 -14.28 -7.75 -23.86
N VAL A 160 -14.94 -7.20 -22.84
CA VAL A 160 -14.35 -6.26 -21.87
C VAL A 160 -13.17 -6.91 -21.15
N LEU A 161 -13.26 -8.18 -20.73
CA LEU A 161 -12.16 -8.90 -20.09
C LEU A 161 -10.95 -9.05 -21.04
N ILE A 162 -11.19 -9.40 -22.31
CA ILE A 162 -10.12 -9.49 -23.32
C ILE A 162 -9.48 -8.12 -23.56
N CYS A 163 -10.30 -7.07 -23.75
CA CYS A 163 -9.83 -5.70 -23.90
C CYS A 163 -9.02 -5.24 -22.67
N ALA A 164 -9.48 -5.54 -21.45
CA ALA A 164 -8.77 -5.21 -20.22
C ALA A 164 -7.39 -5.87 -20.17
N ILE A 165 -7.29 -7.18 -20.47
CA ILE A 165 -6.01 -7.90 -20.49
C ILE A 165 -5.05 -7.31 -21.55
N VAL A 166 -5.55 -7.02 -22.75
CA VAL A 166 -4.76 -6.41 -23.84
C VAL A 166 -4.29 -5.01 -23.46
N LEU A 167 -5.17 -4.17 -22.92
CA LEU A 167 -4.85 -2.81 -22.48
C LEU A 167 -3.86 -2.81 -21.31
N SER A 168 -4.03 -3.70 -20.32
CA SER A 168 -3.08 -3.85 -19.21
C SER A 168 -1.72 -4.36 -19.68
N TYR A 169 -1.66 -5.30 -20.63
CA TYR A 169 -0.39 -5.75 -21.21
C TYR A 169 0.30 -4.63 -22.00
N ALA A 170 -0.44 -3.88 -22.83
CA ALA A 170 0.08 -2.74 -23.58
C ALA A 170 0.57 -1.62 -22.65
N TYR A 171 -0.18 -1.34 -21.58
CA TYR A 171 0.19 -0.43 -20.51
C TYR A 171 1.50 -0.85 -19.83
N MET A 172 1.64 -2.14 -19.47
CA MET A 172 2.87 -2.66 -18.87
C MET A 172 4.08 -2.62 -19.82
N TRP A 173 3.85 -2.88 -21.11
CA TRP A 173 4.87 -2.75 -22.15
C TRP A 173 5.34 -1.30 -22.31
N MET A 174 4.41 -0.33 -22.29
CA MET A 174 4.70 1.10 -22.36
C MET A 174 5.45 1.58 -21.10
N ALA A 175 4.99 1.16 -19.91
CA ALA A 175 5.62 1.45 -18.63
C ALA A 175 7.09 0.99 -18.57
N ARG A 176 7.45 -0.09 -19.28
CA ARG A 176 8.85 -0.50 -19.46
C ARG A 176 9.57 0.28 -20.56
N LYS A 177 9.03 0.28 -21.78
CA LYS A 177 9.77 0.77 -22.96
C LYS A 177 10.01 2.28 -22.92
N PHE A 178 9.09 3.01 -22.31
CA PHE A 178 9.10 4.47 -22.27
C PHE A 178 8.89 5.01 -20.84
N THR A 179 9.39 4.31 -19.82
CA THR A 179 9.15 4.58 -18.38
C THR A 179 9.15 6.06 -17.98
N LYS A 180 10.17 6.82 -18.42
CA LYS A 180 10.26 8.26 -18.16
C LYS A 180 9.07 9.02 -18.78
N GLN A 181 8.84 8.85 -20.09
CA GLN A 181 7.74 9.50 -20.80
C GLN A 181 6.37 9.07 -20.27
N PHE A 182 6.25 7.82 -19.84
CA PHE A 182 5.06 7.25 -19.24
C PHE A 182 4.69 7.91 -17.89
N ILE A 183 5.66 8.20 -17.03
CA ILE A 183 5.44 8.97 -15.79
C ILE A 183 5.02 10.40 -16.13
N TYR A 184 5.68 11.06 -17.09
CA TYR A 184 5.29 12.41 -17.53
C TYR A 184 3.87 12.43 -18.12
N ALA A 185 3.55 11.49 -19.01
CA ALA A 185 2.26 11.40 -19.69
C ALA A 185 1.11 11.15 -18.69
N THR A 186 1.31 10.28 -17.69
CA THR A 186 0.29 10.00 -16.66
C THR A 186 -0.03 11.25 -15.82
N GLY A 187 0.99 12.01 -15.41
CA GLY A 187 0.80 13.26 -14.68
C GLY A 187 0.12 14.35 -15.52
N ILE A 188 0.58 14.57 -16.75
CA ILE A 188 -0.02 15.54 -17.68
C ILE A 188 -1.46 15.18 -18.00
N LEU A 189 -1.76 13.90 -18.28
CA LEU A 189 -3.10 13.41 -18.58
C LEU A 189 -4.07 13.69 -17.42
N ASN A 190 -3.65 13.49 -16.18
CA ASN A 190 -4.49 13.77 -15.02
C ASN A 190 -4.80 15.28 -14.88
N ILE A 191 -3.78 16.15 -15.03
CA ILE A 191 -3.97 17.60 -15.04
C ILE A 191 -4.96 18.03 -16.14
N VAL A 192 -4.82 17.48 -17.36
CA VAL A 192 -5.72 17.76 -18.49
C VAL A 192 -7.15 17.26 -18.20
N MET A 193 -7.32 16.03 -17.70
CA MET A 193 -8.63 15.46 -17.38
C MET A 193 -9.34 16.26 -16.26
N GLY A 194 -8.61 16.69 -15.24
CA GLY A 194 -9.14 17.58 -14.20
C GLY A 194 -9.58 18.93 -14.77
N LEU A 195 -8.79 19.51 -15.69
CA LEU A 195 -9.10 20.80 -16.31
C LEU A 195 -10.34 20.72 -17.22
N VAL A 196 -10.43 19.67 -18.05
CA VAL A 196 -11.62 19.40 -18.87
C VAL A 196 -12.86 19.22 -17.99
N THR A 197 -12.73 18.51 -16.87
CA THR A 197 -13.84 18.31 -15.90
C THR A 197 -14.26 19.63 -15.25
N ALA A 198 -13.31 20.47 -14.83
CA ALA A 198 -13.59 21.80 -14.27
C ALA A 198 -14.33 22.69 -15.27
N LEU A 199 -13.83 22.79 -16.50
CA LEU A 199 -14.46 23.60 -17.56
C LEU A 199 -15.86 23.09 -17.92
N TYR A 200 -16.06 21.76 -17.99
CA TYR A 200 -17.37 21.17 -18.23
C TYR A 200 -18.37 21.53 -17.12
N MET A 201 -17.98 21.43 -15.84
CA MET A 201 -18.84 21.79 -14.72
C MET A 201 -19.19 23.29 -14.71
N LEU A 202 -18.22 24.16 -14.98
CA LEU A 202 -18.46 25.60 -15.13
C LEU A 202 -19.42 25.91 -16.30
N SER A 203 -19.28 25.25 -17.44
CA SER A 203 -20.19 25.42 -18.60
C SER A 203 -21.64 25.05 -18.27
N ARG A 204 -21.84 24.08 -17.36
CA ARG A 204 -23.15 23.64 -16.85
C ARG A 204 -23.66 24.49 -15.67
N LYS A 205 -23.00 25.61 -15.35
CA LYS A 205 -23.30 26.52 -14.22
C LYS A 205 -23.17 25.89 -12.83
N TYR A 206 -22.43 24.76 -12.70
CA TYR A 206 -22.13 24.15 -11.40
C TYR A 206 -20.87 24.78 -10.80
N TRP A 207 -20.99 26.03 -10.36
CA TRP A 207 -19.87 26.88 -9.94
C TRP A 207 -19.01 26.28 -8.84
N SER A 208 -19.63 25.72 -7.79
CA SER A 208 -18.90 25.14 -6.65
C SER A 208 -17.97 24.01 -7.08
N GLY A 209 -18.49 22.99 -7.78
CA GLY A 209 -17.67 21.89 -8.29
C GLY A 209 -16.61 22.35 -9.29
N GLY A 210 -16.96 23.25 -10.20
CA GLY A 210 -16.01 23.80 -11.17
C GLY A 210 -14.82 24.50 -10.52
N ILE A 211 -15.05 25.31 -9.49
CA ILE A 211 -14.00 25.98 -8.70
C ILE A 211 -13.16 24.96 -7.94
N VAL A 212 -13.78 23.99 -7.27
CA VAL A 212 -13.07 22.93 -6.50
C VAL A 212 -12.16 22.11 -7.42
N PHE A 213 -12.64 21.66 -8.58
CA PHE A 213 -11.81 20.95 -9.56
C PHE A 213 -10.67 21.83 -10.10
N LEU A 214 -10.89 23.13 -10.30
CA LEU A 214 -9.84 24.05 -10.74
C LEU A 214 -8.73 24.19 -9.66
N ILE A 215 -9.09 24.27 -8.38
CA ILE A 215 -8.12 24.25 -7.26
C ILE A 215 -7.33 22.92 -7.28
N PHE A 216 -8.00 21.77 -7.43
CA PHE A 216 -7.32 20.48 -7.54
C PHE A 216 -6.38 20.41 -8.76
N VAL A 217 -6.74 20.99 -9.91
CA VAL A 217 -5.86 21.06 -11.09
C VAL A 217 -4.61 21.89 -10.79
N VAL A 218 -4.75 23.05 -10.13
CA VAL A 218 -3.61 23.88 -9.73
C VAL A 218 -2.71 23.13 -8.74
N LEU A 219 -3.28 22.51 -7.71
CA LEU A 219 -2.53 21.71 -6.73
C LEU A 219 -1.81 20.52 -7.39
N GLN A 220 -2.46 19.81 -8.32
CA GLN A 220 -1.83 18.71 -9.06
C GLN A 220 -0.73 19.19 -10.00
N ALA A 221 -0.89 20.35 -10.65
CA ALA A 221 0.14 20.95 -11.50
C ALA A 221 1.36 21.38 -10.69
N LEU A 222 1.16 22.02 -9.53
CA LEU A 222 2.23 22.37 -8.58
C LEU A 222 2.93 21.12 -8.04
N PHE A 223 2.17 20.10 -7.63
CA PHE A 223 2.71 18.83 -7.17
C PHE A 223 3.54 18.14 -8.25
N PHE A 224 3.04 18.06 -9.49
CA PHE A 224 3.74 17.46 -10.62
C PHE A 224 5.02 18.22 -10.98
N TRP A 225 5.00 19.56 -10.91
CA TRP A 225 6.18 20.40 -11.10
C TRP A 225 7.26 20.10 -10.03
N SER A 226 6.88 20.10 -8.76
CA SER A 226 7.78 19.74 -7.65
C SER A 226 8.31 18.31 -7.74
N CYS A 227 7.49 17.39 -8.24
CA CYS A 227 7.85 15.98 -8.42
C CYS A 227 8.80 15.72 -9.61
N ARG A 228 9.09 16.72 -10.45
CA ARG A 228 9.91 16.56 -11.67
C ARG A 228 11.31 16.02 -11.40
N SER A 229 11.94 16.43 -10.29
CA SER A 229 13.28 15.96 -9.88
C SER A 229 13.32 14.48 -9.53
N ARG A 230 12.19 13.92 -9.06
CA ARG A 230 12.07 12.55 -8.54
C ARG A 230 11.83 11.49 -9.62
N ILE A 231 11.44 11.93 -10.83
CA ILE A 231 11.10 11.05 -11.97
C ILE A 231 12.26 10.13 -12.39
N PRO A 232 13.53 10.56 -12.45
CA PRO A 232 14.67 9.69 -12.74
C PRO A 232 14.80 8.51 -11.75
N PHE A 233 14.68 8.77 -10.44
CA PHE A 233 14.77 7.74 -9.40
C PHE A 233 13.60 6.75 -9.50
N SER A 234 12.39 7.29 -9.61
CA SER A 234 11.17 6.51 -9.86
C SER A 234 11.29 5.62 -11.11
N THR A 235 11.90 6.14 -12.19
CA THR A 235 12.13 5.41 -13.44
C THR A 235 13.03 4.20 -13.22
N LEU A 236 14.16 4.37 -12.52
CA LEU A 236 15.09 3.28 -12.22
C LEU A 236 14.43 2.18 -11.39
N MET A 237 13.69 2.55 -10.34
CA MET A 237 13.01 1.59 -9.46
C MET A 237 11.92 0.80 -10.20
N LEU A 238 11.12 1.45 -11.05
CA LEU A 238 10.11 0.78 -11.86
C LEU A 238 10.74 -0.15 -12.92
N GLN A 239 11.83 0.25 -13.56
CA GLN A 239 12.55 -0.61 -14.51
C GLN A 239 13.11 -1.86 -13.82
N THR A 240 13.78 -1.68 -12.68
CA THR A 240 14.30 -2.77 -11.85
C THR A 240 13.18 -3.74 -11.46
N ALA A 241 12.06 -3.25 -10.95
CA ALA A 241 10.93 -4.09 -10.57
C ALA A 241 10.35 -4.89 -11.75
N ILE A 242 10.22 -4.27 -12.93
CA ILE A 242 9.75 -4.93 -14.15
C ILE A 242 10.75 -5.98 -14.67
N ASP A 243 12.05 -5.76 -14.50
CA ASP A 243 13.08 -6.73 -14.91
C ASP A 243 13.07 -7.96 -14.01
N VAL A 244 12.99 -7.77 -12.68
CA VAL A 244 12.85 -8.87 -11.71
C VAL A 244 11.54 -9.65 -11.92
N SER A 245 10.41 -8.95 -12.12
CA SER A 245 9.11 -9.61 -12.31
C SER A 245 9.01 -10.43 -13.59
N LYS A 246 9.81 -10.11 -14.61
CA LYS A 246 9.86 -10.87 -15.87
C LYS A 246 10.70 -12.13 -15.78
N VAL A 247 11.83 -12.07 -15.07
CA VAL A 247 12.61 -13.28 -14.74
C VAL A 247 11.77 -14.21 -13.84
N HIS A 248 10.99 -13.64 -12.93
CA HIS A 248 10.15 -14.37 -11.98
C HIS A 248 8.65 -14.18 -12.26
N GLY A 249 8.19 -14.54 -13.46
CA GLY A 249 6.80 -14.34 -13.91
C GLY A 249 5.70 -14.90 -12.97
N HIS A 250 6.04 -15.85 -12.09
CA HIS A 250 5.16 -16.38 -11.05
C HIS A 250 4.64 -15.31 -10.06
N VAL A 251 5.29 -14.15 -9.93
CA VAL A 251 4.77 -13.04 -9.11
C VAL A 251 3.39 -12.57 -9.62
N TYR A 252 3.21 -12.49 -10.95
CA TYR A 252 1.93 -12.11 -11.56
C TYR A 252 0.84 -13.15 -11.31
N LEU A 253 1.19 -14.44 -11.23
CA LEU A 253 0.25 -15.51 -10.90
C LEU A 253 -0.29 -15.35 -9.46
N VAL A 254 0.56 -15.00 -8.48
CA VAL A 254 0.13 -14.72 -7.10
C VAL A 254 -0.88 -13.59 -7.07
N SER A 255 -0.60 -12.48 -7.77
CA SER A 255 -1.51 -11.34 -7.80
C SER A 255 -2.77 -11.60 -8.61
N ALA A 256 -2.72 -12.46 -9.64
CA ALA A 256 -3.89 -12.87 -10.41
C ALA A 256 -4.85 -13.71 -9.56
N VAL A 257 -4.33 -14.76 -8.91
CA VAL A 257 -5.12 -15.62 -8.01
C VAL A 257 -5.66 -14.81 -6.84
N GLY A 258 -4.82 -13.99 -6.19
CA GLY A 258 -5.24 -13.11 -5.11
C GLY A 258 -6.31 -12.10 -5.52
N GLY A 259 -6.17 -11.48 -6.71
CA GLY A 259 -7.16 -10.55 -7.25
C GLY A 259 -8.50 -11.21 -7.58
N VAL A 260 -8.49 -12.42 -8.15
CA VAL A 260 -9.71 -13.20 -8.38
C VAL A 260 -10.39 -13.56 -7.06
N ILE A 261 -9.64 -14.05 -6.07
CA ILE A 261 -10.18 -14.36 -4.73
C ILE A 261 -10.78 -13.10 -4.09
N GLY A 262 -10.11 -11.95 -4.17
CA GLY A 262 -10.61 -10.68 -3.64
C GLY A 262 -11.88 -10.21 -4.33
N THR A 263 -11.98 -10.38 -5.64
CA THR A 263 -13.18 -10.04 -6.43
C THR A 263 -14.36 -10.93 -6.05
N LEU A 264 -14.14 -12.24 -5.96
CA LEU A 264 -15.15 -13.21 -5.53
C LEU A 264 -15.61 -12.94 -4.10
N PHE A 265 -14.68 -12.61 -3.20
CA PHE A 265 -15.00 -12.21 -1.83
C PHE A 265 -15.80 -10.91 -1.77
N ALA A 266 -15.44 -9.88 -2.53
CA ALA A 266 -16.19 -8.63 -2.60
C ALA A 266 -17.62 -8.83 -3.11
N ALA A 267 -17.80 -9.69 -4.12
CA ALA A 267 -19.13 -10.08 -4.60
C ALA A 267 -19.93 -10.84 -3.53
N TYR A 268 -19.31 -11.81 -2.86
CA TYR A 268 -19.94 -12.57 -1.77
C TYR A 268 -20.33 -11.68 -0.57
N TRP A 269 -19.47 -10.71 -0.22
CA TRP A 269 -19.75 -9.70 0.79
C TRP A 269 -20.94 -8.79 0.40
N ALA A 270 -20.98 -8.30 -0.85
CA ALA A 270 -22.09 -7.50 -1.34
C ALA A 270 -23.43 -8.26 -1.34
N ILE A 271 -23.42 -9.53 -1.77
CA ILE A 271 -24.59 -10.43 -1.69
C ILE A 271 -25.02 -10.61 -0.23
N THR A 272 -24.06 -10.81 0.68
CA THR A 272 -24.32 -10.98 2.12
C THR A 272 -24.97 -9.74 2.72
N LEU A 273 -24.48 -8.53 2.38
CA LEU A 273 -25.03 -7.27 2.85
C LEU A 273 -26.49 -7.09 2.41
N VAL A 274 -26.79 -7.32 1.13
CA VAL A 274 -28.16 -7.26 0.61
C VAL A 274 -29.06 -8.31 1.27
N ALA A 275 -28.57 -9.54 1.46
CA ALA A 275 -29.33 -10.61 2.11
C ALA A 275 -29.62 -10.32 3.59
N VAL A 276 -28.68 -9.71 4.32
CA VAL A 276 -28.89 -9.26 5.72
C VAL A 276 -29.96 -8.17 5.77
N TYR A 277 -29.87 -7.16 4.91
CA TYR A 277 -30.87 -6.09 4.85
C TYR A 277 -32.27 -6.64 4.55
N VAL A 278 -32.43 -7.40 3.46
CA VAL A 278 -33.73 -7.97 3.07
C VAL A 278 -34.28 -8.95 4.13
N LYS A 279 -33.44 -9.70 4.85
CA LYS A 279 -33.94 -10.66 5.86
C LYS A 279 -34.37 -10.00 7.17
N PHE A 280 -33.69 -8.95 7.61
CA PHE A 280 -33.82 -8.45 8.99
C PHE A 280 -34.41 -7.04 9.11
N GLU A 281 -34.53 -6.27 8.01
CA GLU A 281 -35.07 -4.91 8.01
C GLU A 281 -36.56 -4.90 8.38
N PRO A 282 -36.96 -4.20 9.47
CA PRO A 282 -38.34 -4.19 9.96
C PRO A 282 -39.25 -3.26 9.16
N ASP A 283 -39.46 -3.58 7.88
CA ASP A 283 -40.49 -2.95 7.04
C ASP A 283 -41.82 -3.73 7.18
N PRO A 284 -42.99 -3.06 7.33
CA PRO A 284 -44.31 -3.72 7.36
C PRO A 284 -44.62 -4.62 6.15
N ASN A 285 -43.99 -4.36 5.00
CA ASN A 285 -44.11 -5.10 3.76
C ASN A 285 -43.09 -6.26 3.65
N ASN A 286 -42.15 -6.38 4.60
CA ASN A 286 -41.15 -7.44 4.58
C ASN A 286 -41.75 -8.78 5.02
N ALA A 287 -42.04 -9.64 4.03
CA ALA A 287 -42.59 -10.96 4.23
C ALA A 287 -41.72 -11.86 5.14
N ALA A 288 -40.39 -11.72 5.10
CA ALA A 288 -39.47 -12.48 5.95
C ALA A 288 -39.66 -12.13 7.44
N CYS A 289 -39.95 -10.86 7.75
CA CYS A 289 -40.19 -10.41 9.11
C CYS A 289 -41.52 -10.89 9.69
N ARG A 290 -42.56 -10.96 8.83
CA ARG A 290 -43.92 -11.33 9.25
C ARG A 290 -44.06 -12.79 9.66
N ASN A 291 -43.28 -13.69 9.05
CA ASN A 291 -43.41 -15.14 9.25
C ASN A 291 -42.39 -15.72 10.25
N ALA A 292 -41.24 -15.07 10.46
CA ALA A 292 -40.08 -15.67 11.14
C ALA A 292 -39.66 -15.02 12.48
N GLY A 293 -40.38 -14.01 12.97
CA GLY A 293 -40.25 -13.52 14.35
C GLY A 293 -38.82 -13.14 14.78
N GLY A 294 -38.17 -12.22 14.07
CA GLY A 294 -36.75 -11.91 14.33
C GLY A 294 -36.23 -10.53 13.97
N CYS A 295 -36.98 -9.72 13.22
CA CYS A 295 -36.53 -8.42 12.71
C CYS A 295 -36.44 -7.34 13.80
N SER A 296 -35.44 -6.47 13.68
CA SER A 296 -35.20 -5.36 14.59
C SER A 296 -34.10 -4.49 13.99
N SER A 297 -34.30 -3.17 13.95
CA SER A 297 -33.31 -2.22 13.43
C SER A 297 -31.96 -2.37 14.14
N GLY A 298 -31.96 -2.62 15.46
CA GLY A 298 -30.73 -2.87 16.23
C GLY A 298 -29.98 -4.14 15.79
N LYS A 299 -30.69 -5.21 15.39
CA LYS A 299 -30.07 -6.42 14.83
C LYS A 299 -29.51 -6.17 13.44
N VAL A 300 -30.24 -5.44 12.57
CA VAL A 300 -29.76 -5.08 11.23
C VAL A 300 -28.48 -4.27 11.33
N ILE A 301 -28.48 -3.20 12.13
CA ILE A 301 -27.33 -2.34 12.35
C ILE A 301 -26.15 -3.16 12.90
N GLY A 302 -26.37 -3.98 13.93
CA GLY A 302 -25.32 -4.83 14.50
C GLY A 302 -24.73 -5.84 13.51
N LEU A 303 -25.56 -6.47 12.69
CA LEU A 303 -25.11 -7.41 11.64
C LEU A 303 -24.38 -6.68 10.51
N ILE A 304 -24.87 -5.52 10.05
CA ILE A 304 -24.22 -4.70 9.01
C ILE A 304 -22.85 -4.23 9.49
N VAL A 305 -22.73 -3.73 10.74
CA VAL A 305 -21.45 -3.34 11.33
C VAL A 305 -20.49 -4.55 11.39
N PHE A 306 -20.96 -5.71 11.86
CA PHE A 306 -20.13 -6.92 11.93
C PHE A 306 -19.66 -7.42 10.55
N ILE A 307 -20.55 -7.57 9.57
CA ILE A 307 -20.15 -8.04 8.22
C ILE A 307 -19.29 -7.02 7.49
N THR A 308 -19.45 -5.72 7.75
CA THR A 308 -18.63 -4.66 7.15
C THR A 308 -17.23 -4.65 7.75
N PHE A 309 -17.12 -4.77 9.07
CA PHE A 309 -15.84 -4.99 9.76
C PHE A 309 -15.13 -6.26 9.27
N ALA A 310 -15.85 -7.39 9.18
CA ALA A 310 -15.30 -8.64 8.63
C ALA A 310 -14.87 -8.47 7.17
N GLY A 311 -15.66 -7.74 6.36
CA GLY A 311 -15.35 -7.36 4.99
C GLY A 311 -14.03 -6.62 4.86
N TYR A 312 -13.84 -5.55 5.65
CA TYR A 312 -12.57 -4.82 5.70
C TYR A 312 -11.41 -5.72 6.15
N TRP A 313 -11.57 -6.48 7.24
CA TRP A 313 -10.47 -7.28 7.79
C TRP A 313 -10.03 -8.41 6.85
N ILE A 314 -10.97 -9.10 6.20
CA ILE A 314 -10.66 -10.15 5.22
C ILE A 314 -10.01 -9.55 3.95
N SER A 315 -10.49 -8.40 3.49
CA SER A 315 -9.92 -7.71 2.31
C SER A 315 -8.50 -7.22 2.59
N GLU A 316 -8.27 -6.60 3.75
CA GLU A 316 -6.93 -6.16 4.18
C GLU A 316 -6.00 -7.35 4.39
N TRP A 317 -6.44 -8.41 5.07
CA TRP A 317 -5.65 -9.62 5.25
C TRP A 317 -5.24 -10.24 3.90
N LEU A 318 -6.14 -10.26 2.91
CA LEU A 318 -5.85 -10.75 1.57
C LEU A 318 -4.83 -9.85 0.84
N LYS A 319 -5.05 -8.53 0.84
CA LYS A 319 -4.13 -7.52 0.28
C LYS A 319 -2.71 -7.69 0.84
N ASN A 320 -2.61 -7.78 2.16
CA ASN A 320 -1.35 -7.85 2.89
C ASN A 320 -0.68 -9.24 2.78
N THR A 321 -1.45 -10.32 2.63
CA THR A 321 -0.93 -11.67 2.34
C THR A 321 -0.32 -11.74 0.93
N ILE A 322 -0.97 -11.15 -0.07
CA ILE A 322 -0.43 -11.03 -1.44
C ILE A 322 0.88 -10.24 -1.39
N HIS A 323 0.88 -9.05 -0.76
CA HIS A 323 2.05 -8.20 -0.62
C HIS A 323 3.22 -8.92 0.07
N THR A 324 2.98 -9.58 1.21
CA THR A 324 3.99 -10.36 1.95
C THR A 324 4.55 -11.52 1.10
N THR A 325 3.69 -12.20 0.33
CA THR A 325 4.10 -13.30 -0.56
C THR A 325 4.98 -12.78 -1.70
N VAL A 326 4.62 -11.65 -2.32
CA VAL A 326 5.42 -10.98 -3.34
C VAL A 326 6.76 -10.53 -2.78
N ALA A 327 6.78 -9.98 -1.56
CA ALA A 327 8.00 -9.58 -0.87
C ALA A 327 8.97 -10.74 -0.62
N GLY A 328 8.48 -11.95 -0.33
CA GLY A 328 9.33 -13.14 -0.28
C GLY A 328 10.01 -13.47 -1.62
N ILE A 329 9.34 -13.19 -2.76
CA ILE A 329 9.88 -13.45 -4.10
C ILE A 329 10.96 -12.44 -4.47
N TYR A 330 10.70 -11.14 -4.27
CA TYR A 330 11.71 -10.08 -4.51
C TYR A 330 12.87 -10.16 -3.52
N GLY A 331 12.60 -10.52 -2.26
CA GLY A 331 13.63 -10.82 -1.27
C GLY A 331 14.56 -11.96 -1.68
N SER A 332 14.01 -13.02 -2.26
CA SER A 332 14.83 -14.14 -2.79
C SER A 332 15.78 -13.68 -3.89
N TRP A 333 15.32 -12.78 -4.77
CA TRP A 333 16.15 -12.19 -5.83
C TRP A 333 17.23 -11.26 -5.25
N TYR A 334 16.87 -10.42 -4.28
CA TYR A 334 17.79 -9.49 -3.64
C TYR A 334 18.92 -10.23 -2.90
N PHE A 335 18.55 -11.12 -1.96
CA PHE A 335 19.50 -11.80 -1.06
C PHE A 335 20.28 -12.96 -1.69
N ASN A 336 19.81 -13.52 -2.80
CA ASN A 336 20.37 -14.77 -3.37
C ASN A 336 20.46 -14.71 -4.90
N SER A 337 20.87 -13.57 -5.47
CA SER A 337 20.94 -13.38 -6.93
C SER A 337 21.79 -14.43 -7.66
N ARG A 338 22.89 -14.87 -7.03
CA ARG A 338 23.84 -15.85 -7.58
C ARG A 338 23.37 -17.31 -7.53
N ASN A 339 22.46 -17.64 -6.59
CA ASN A 339 21.96 -19.00 -6.39
C ASN A 339 20.48 -18.93 -6.00
N TYR A 340 19.65 -18.55 -6.97
CA TYR A 340 18.23 -18.28 -6.74
C TYR A 340 17.49 -19.53 -6.27
N PRO A 341 16.80 -19.50 -5.11
CA PRO A 341 16.21 -20.70 -4.54
C PRO A 341 15.12 -21.32 -5.42
N THR A 342 14.89 -22.63 -5.27
CA THR A 342 13.76 -23.29 -5.96
C THR A 342 12.46 -23.14 -5.17
N LYS A 343 11.33 -23.20 -5.89
CA LYS A 343 9.95 -23.20 -5.34
C LYS A 343 9.61 -21.95 -4.49
N VAL A 344 10.29 -20.82 -4.72
CA VAL A 344 10.15 -19.53 -4.00
C VAL A 344 8.71 -19.13 -3.75
N THR A 345 7.88 -19.05 -4.79
CA THR A 345 6.48 -18.64 -4.68
C THR A 345 5.70 -19.52 -3.69
N ARG A 346 5.96 -20.83 -3.68
CA ARG A 346 5.29 -21.77 -2.77
C ARG A 346 5.83 -21.67 -1.34
N GLY A 347 7.14 -21.45 -1.18
CA GLY A 347 7.77 -21.24 0.13
C GLY A 347 7.33 -19.93 0.79
N ALA A 348 7.35 -18.82 0.03
CA ALA A 348 6.87 -17.51 0.47
C ALA A 348 5.39 -17.52 0.84
N LEU A 349 4.54 -18.15 0.01
CA LEU A 349 3.10 -18.27 0.29
C LEU A 349 2.85 -19.15 1.52
N LYS A 350 3.52 -20.31 1.63
CA LYS A 350 3.47 -21.18 2.81
C LYS A 350 3.85 -20.40 4.07
N ARG A 351 4.98 -19.68 4.06
CA ARG A 351 5.45 -18.85 5.19
C ARG A 351 4.43 -17.79 5.58
N SER A 352 3.83 -17.11 4.60
CA SER A 352 2.79 -16.11 4.82
C SER A 352 1.52 -16.71 5.44
N LEU A 353 1.09 -17.87 4.96
CA LEU A 353 -0.13 -18.56 5.42
C LEU A 353 0.05 -19.40 6.70
N THR A 354 1.27 -19.69 7.15
CA THR A 354 1.51 -20.45 8.39
C THR A 354 2.21 -19.64 9.48
N TYR A 355 3.50 -19.32 9.29
CA TYR A 355 4.36 -18.76 10.34
C TYR A 355 4.08 -17.27 10.58
N SER A 356 3.77 -16.53 9.51
CA SER A 356 3.47 -15.09 9.55
C SER A 356 1.97 -14.78 9.59
N PHE A 357 1.10 -15.78 9.54
CA PHE A 357 -0.36 -15.61 9.43
C PHE A 357 -0.92 -14.70 10.53
N GLY A 358 -0.59 -14.97 11.80
CA GLY A 358 -1.03 -14.17 12.94
C GLY A 358 -0.55 -12.71 12.85
N SER A 359 0.72 -12.49 12.48
CA SER A 359 1.28 -11.14 12.31
C SER A 359 0.61 -10.35 11.17
N ILE A 360 0.28 -11.02 10.06
CA ILE A 360 -0.43 -10.41 8.91
C ILE A 360 -1.88 -10.09 9.31
N SER A 361 -2.58 -11.01 10.00
CA SER A 361 -3.92 -10.77 10.53
C SER A 361 -3.95 -9.62 11.52
N LEU A 362 -2.94 -9.50 12.40
CA LEU A 362 -2.84 -8.42 13.38
C LEU A 362 -2.60 -7.05 12.75
N GLY A 363 -1.68 -6.92 11.79
CA GLY A 363 -1.50 -5.65 11.07
C GLY A 363 -2.75 -5.25 10.28
N SER A 364 -3.39 -6.22 9.63
CA SER A 364 -4.63 -6.01 8.87
C SER A 364 -5.82 -5.63 9.77
N LEU A 365 -5.83 -6.09 11.03
CA LEU A 365 -6.85 -5.74 12.01
C LEU A 365 -6.83 -4.24 12.33
N PHE A 366 -5.65 -3.63 12.48
CA PHE A 366 -5.54 -2.19 12.74
C PHE A 366 -6.13 -1.36 11.60
N ILE A 367 -5.80 -1.67 10.34
CA ILE A 367 -6.36 -0.98 9.17
C ILE A 367 -7.89 -1.19 9.10
N ALA A 368 -8.38 -2.40 9.39
CA ALA A 368 -9.82 -2.70 9.38
C ALA A 368 -10.60 -1.95 10.47
N ILE A 369 -10.05 -1.84 11.68
CA ILE A 369 -10.64 -1.04 12.77
C ILE A 369 -10.68 0.44 12.37
N ILE A 370 -9.58 0.98 11.83
CA ILE A 370 -9.48 2.39 11.43
C ILE A 370 -10.48 2.72 10.32
N ASN A 371 -10.62 1.85 9.31
CA ASN A 371 -11.60 2.04 8.24
C ASN A 371 -13.06 1.91 8.73
N LEU A 372 -13.35 1.03 9.69
CA LEU A 372 -14.66 0.96 10.33
C LEU A 372 -14.96 2.26 11.10
N ILE A 373 -14.02 2.77 11.90
CA ILE A 373 -14.19 4.02 12.65
C ILE A 373 -14.37 5.21 11.69
N ARG A 374 -13.61 5.26 10.58
CA ARG A 374 -13.80 6.27 9.53
C ARG A 374 -15.21 6.22 8.95
N GLN A 375 -15.70 5.04 8.60
CA GLN A 375 -17.04 4.87 8.04
C GLN A 375 -18.13 5.31 9.03
N LEU A 376 -17.99 4.95 10.31
CA LEU A 376 -18.90 5.39 11.38
C LEU A 376 -18.85 6.91 11.58
N ALA A 377 -17.67 7.53 11.55
CA ALA A 377 -17.51 8.98 11.65
C ALA A 377 -18.15 9.71 10.44
N GLN A 378 -18.03 9.16 9.22
CA GLN A 378 -18.69 9.69 8.03
C GLN A 378 -20.22 9.57 8.11
N ALA A 379 -20.75 8.44 8.59
CA ALA A 379 -22.17 8.27 8.82
C ALA A 379 -22.70 9.25 9.89
N ALA A 380 -21.97 9.43 11.00
CA ALA A 380 -22.32 10.39 12.03
C ALA A 380 -22.28 11.85 11.51
N GLN A 381 -21.29 12.20 10.68
CA GLN A 381 -21.21 13.49 10.01
C GLN A 381 -22.43 13.74 9.09
N GLN A 382 -22.85 12.73 8.33
CA GLN A 382 -24.02 12.82 7.44
C GLN A 382 -25.33 13.00 8.23
N ASN A 383 -25.46 12.36 9.40
CA ASN A 383 -26.62 12.52 10.27
C ASN A 383 -26.65 13.92 10.91
N ALA A 384 -25.54 14.38 11.48
CA ALA A 384 -25.43 15.74 12.06
C ALA A 384 -25.72 16.84 11.01
N ALA A 385 -25.28 16.63 9.76
CA ALA A 385 -25.57 17.55 8.65
C ALA A 385 -27.06 17.54 8.24
N GLN A 386 -27.76 16.41 8.37
CA GLN A 386 -29.21 16.33 8.15
C GLN A 386 -30.02 16.98 9.29
N GLU A 387 -29.54 16.87 10.53
CA GLU A 387 -30.13 17.50 11.71
C GLU A 387 -29.87 19.02 11.78
N GLY A 388 -28.98 19.55 10.93
CA GLY A 388 -28.60 20.96 10.90
C GLY A 388 -27.59 21.37 11.98
N ASP A 389 -26.99 20.40 12.69
CA ASP A 389 -25.94 20.67 13.66
C ASP A 389 -24.60 20.98 12.95
N ILE A 390 -24.39 22.27 12.71
CA ILE A 390 -23.16 22.81 12.12
C ILE A 390 -21.95 22.49 13.01
N LEU A 391 -22.09 22.51 14.34
CA LEU A 391 -20.98 22.28 15.26
C LEU A 391 -20.58 20.81 15.26
N GLY A 392 -21.54 19.90 15.39
CA GLY A 392 -21.32 18.46 15.24
C GLY A 392 -20.74 18.09 13.88
N THR A 393 -21.23 18.69 12.79
CA THR A 393 -20.68 18.49 11.45
C THR A 393 -19.21 18.89 11.34
N ILE A 394 -18.80 19.99 11.98
CA ILE A 394 -17.39 20.44 12.03
C ILE A 394 -16.55 19.49 12.90
N LEU A 395 -17.04 19.09 14.08
CA LEU A 395 -16.34 18.18 14.98
C LEU A 395 -16.11 16.80 14.35
N TRP A 396 -17.12 16.22 13.69
CA TRP A 396 -16.99 14.98 12.94
C TRP A 396 -16.04 15.12 11.74
N CYS A 397 -15.99 16.30 11.10
CA CYS A 397 -15.00 16.57 10.05
C CYS A 397 -13.57 16.55 10.60
N ILE A 398 -13.30 17.23 11.71
CA ILE A 398 -11.97 17.25 12.36
C ILE A 398 -11.57 15.84 12.81
N PHE A 399 -12.49 15.09 13.43
CA PHE A 399 -12.26 13.71 13.82
C PHE A 399 -11.96 12.81 12.61
N GLY A 400 -12.71 12.98 11.51
CA GLY A 400 -12.46 12.32 10.23
C GLY A 400 -11.07 12.62 9.66
N CYS A 401 -10.58 13.86 9.76
CA CYS A 401 -9.21 14.24 9.37
C CYS A 401 -8.14 13.57 10.25
N LEU A 402 -8.34 13.49 11.57
CA LEU A 402 -7.41 12.80 12.48
C LEU A 402 -7.35 11.30 12.19
N ILE A 403 -8.49 10.66 11.92
CA ILE A 403 -8.55 9.26 11.45
C ILE A 403 -7.91 9.14 10.06
N GLY A 404 -8.03 10.16 9.21
CA GLY A 404 -7.28 10.33 7.96
C GLY A 404 -5.78 10.12 8.13
N ILE A 405 -5.18 10.87 9.06
CA ILE A 405 -3.75 10.81 9.36
C ILE A 405 -3.36 9.46 9.99
N LEU A 406 -4.18 8.92 10.90
CA LEU A 406 -3.91 7.65 11.57
C LEU A 406 -3.90 6.46 10.60
N ASP A 407 -4.87 6.40 9.69
CA ASP A 407 -4.96 5.39 8.62
C ASP A 407 -3.73 5.42 7.72
N TRP A 408 -3.35 6.60 7.24
CA TRP A 408 -2.16 6.79 6.41
C TRP A 408 -0.89 6.32 7.13
N LEU A 409 -0.72 6.69 8.41
CA LEU A 409 0.43 6.28 9.22
C LEU A 409 0.49 4.76 9.42
N VAL A 410 -0.65 4.13 9.72
CA VAL A 410 -0.72 2.68 9.95
C VAL A 410 -0.54 1.91 8.64
N GLU A 411 -1.14 2.34 7.52
CA GLU A 411 -0.91 1.71 6.21
C GLU A 411 0.56 1.85 5.78
N PHE A 412 1.18 3.02 5.98
CA PHE A 412 2.61 3.23 5.73
C PHE A 412 3.48 2.27 6.53
N ILE A 413 3.32 2.22 7.86
CA ILE A 413 4.12 1.33 8.72
C ILE A 413 3.88 -0.14 8.35
N ASN A 414 2.62 -0.52 8.12
CA ASN A 414 2.25 -1.90 7.79
C ASN A 414 2.89 -2.39 6.49
N ARG A 415 2.86 -1.58 5.43
CA ARG A 415 3.44 -1.91 4.13
C ARG A 415 4.91 -2.31 4.25
N TYR A 416 5.72 -1.51 4.95
CA TYR A 416 7.15 -1.83 5.14
C TYR A 416 7.39 -2.91 6.22
N ALA A 417 6.56 -2.97 7.27
CA ALA A 417 6.62 -4.02 8.28
C ALA A 417 6.28 -5.41 7.71
N PHE A 418 5.35 -5.52 6.76
CA PHE A 418 5.04 -6.77 6.07
C PHE A 418 6.18 -7.24 5.17
N CYS A 419 6.89 -6.33 4.50
CA CYS A 419 8.16 -6.66 3.84
C CYS A 419 9.18 -7.23 4.85
N HIS A 420 9.36 -6.59 6.01
CA HIS A 420 10.24 -7.11 7.07
C HIS A 420 9.78 -8.49 7.59
N ILE A 421 8.46 -8.72 7.74
CA ILE A 421 7.91 -10.01 8.18
C ILE A 421 8.14 -11.10 7.12
N ALA A 422 8.00 -10.79 5.83
CA ALA A 422 8.29 -11.72 4.74
C ALA A 422 9.74 -12.22 4.81
N LEU A 423 10.68 -11.28 4.87
CA LEU A 423 12.13 -11.54 4.84
C LEU A 423 12.61 -12.24 6.12
N TYR A 424 12.34 -11.66 7.29
CA TYR A 424 12.98 -12.08 8.56
C TYR A 424 12.06 -12.84 9.52
N GLY A 425 10.74 -12.90 9.28
CA GLY A 425 9.81 -13.75 10.06
C GLY A 425 9.57 -13.31 11.51
N LYS A 426 9.71 -12.01 11.82
CA LYS A 426 9.43 -11.44 13.15
C LYS A 426 7.92 -11.34 13.45
N ALA A 427 7.58 -11.13 14.72
CA ALA A 427 6.23 -10.78 15.16
C ALA A 427 5.86 -9.35 14.72
N TYR A 428 4.57 -9.04 14.60
CA TYR A 428 4.09 -7.77 14.05
C TYR A 428 4.65 -6.54 14.78
N PHE A 429 4.48 -6.44 16.10
CA PHE A 429 4.97 -5.28 16.86
C PHE A 429 6.50 -5.13 16.82
N ALA A 430 7.24 -6.24 16.76
CA ALA A 430 8.69 -6.21 16.61
C ALA A 430 9.07 -5.68 15.22
N ALA A 431 8.48 -6.23 14.15
CA ALA A 431 8.72 -5.78 12.78
C ALA A 431 8.30 -4.31 12.56
N ALA A 432 7.17 -3.87 13.13
CA ALA A 432 6.72 -2.49 13.05
C ALA A 432 7.66 -1.52 13.79
N LYS A 433 8.12 -1.88 15.01
CA LYS A 433 9.10 -1.09 15.77
C LYS A 433 10.45 -1.02 15.05
N ASP A 434 10.91 -2.15 14.53
CA ASP A 434 12.17 -2.24 13.79
C ASP A 434 12.09 -1.43 12.49
N THR A 435 10.96 -1.49 11.77
CA THR A 435 10.69 -0.68 10.57
C THR A 435 10.64 0.81 10.88
N TRP A 436 9.97 1.22 11.97
CA TRP A 436 9.93 2.62 12.40
C TRP A 436 11.32 3.14 12.78
N LYS A 437 12.11 2.32 13.49
CA LYS A 437 13.51 2.64 13.81
C LYS A 437 14.35 2.77 12.54
N MET A 438 14.27 1.80 11.63
CA MET A 438 14.96 1.81 10.33
C MET A 438 14.63 3.09 9.53
N VAL A 439 13.35 3.45 9.43
CA VAL A 439 12.91 4.69 8.77
C VAL A 439 13.56 5.91 9.41
N LYS A 440 13.52 6.03 10.74
CA LYS A 440 14.05 7.19 11.46
C LYS A 440 15.58 7.30 11.42
N ASP A 441 16.28 6.18 11.58
CA ASP A 441 17.73 6.18 11.79
C ASP A 441 18.49 6.28 10.45
N ARG A 442 17.90 5.81 9.33
CA ARG A 442 18.54 5.80 8.00
C ARG A 442 17.88 6.69 6.94
N GLY A 443 16.81 7.42 7.26
CA GLY A 443 16.18 8.38 6.33
C GLY A 443 15.56 7.74 5.07
N ILE A 444 15.15 6.47 5.13
CA ILE A 444 14.58 5.75 3.97
C ILE A 444 13.18 6.28 3.60
N ASP A 445 12.51 6.99 4.51
CA ASP A 445 11.33 7.78 4.16
C ASP A 445 11.63 8.81 3.05
N ALA A 446 12.83 9.38 3.00
CA ALA A 446 13.21 10.26 1.88
C ALA A 446 13.21 9.49 0.55
N LEU A 447 13.85 8.31 0.48
CA LEU A 447 13.85 7.46 -0.72
C LEU A 447 12.44 6.99 -1.10
N ILE A 448 11.63 6.60 -0.11
CA ILE A 448 10.24 6.18 -0.31
C ILE A 448 9.40 7.32 -0.90
N ASN A 449 9.51 8.53 -0.34
CA ASN A 449 8.78 9.72 -0.80
C ASN A 449 9.30 10.28 -2.15
N GLU A 450 10.54 9.95 -2.53
CA GLU A 450 11.10 10.21 -3.85
C GLU A 450 10.53 9.23 -4.92
N CYS A 451 9.89 8.13 -4.51
CA CYS A 451 9.33 7.13 -5.42
C CYS A 451 7.84 7.37 -5.76
N LEU A 452 7.60 7.95 -6.95
CA LEU A 452 6.26 8.33 -7.44
C LEU A 452 5.45 7.16 -8.03
N ILE A 453 5.95 5.94 -7.97
CA ILE A 453 5.43 4.81 -8.75
C ILE A 453 4.06 4.33 -8.27
N GLY A 454 3.77 4.38 -6.97
CA GLY A 454 2.46 4.00 -6.42
C GLY A 454 1.31 4.80 -7.08
N PRO A 455 1.28 6.14 -6.96
CA PRO A 455 0.29 6.98 -7.63
C PRO A 455 0.22 6.79 -9.15
N VAL A 456 1.37 6.73 -9.84
CA VAL A 456 1.41 6.56 -11.31
C VAL A 456 0.74 5.24 -11.73
N LEU A 457 1.02 4.14 -11.02
CA LEU A 457 0.44 2.85 -11.32
C LEU A 457 -1.07 2.81 -11.04
N THR A 458 -1.53 3.45 -9.96
CA THR A 458 -2.97 3.58 -9.64
C THR A 458 -3.72 4.42 -10.69
N PHE A 459 -3.15 5.54 -11.15
CA PHE A 459 -3.77 6.35 -12.21
C PHE A 459 -3.89 5.59 -13.52
N GLY A 460 -2.89 4.81 -13.90
CA GLY A 460 -2.96 3.98 -15.10
C GLY A 460 -3.92 2.80 -15.00
N ALA A 461 -4.04 2.16 -13.83
CA ALA A 461 -5.10 1.17 -13.59
C ALA A 461 -6.50 1.80 -13.70
N THR A 462 -6.65 3.03 -13.19
CA THR A 462 -7.87 3.83 -13.34
C THR A 462 -8.14 4.22 -14.80
N PHE A 463 -7.11 4.52 -15.59
CA PHE A 463 -7.24 4.77 -17.03
C PHE A 463 -7.72 3.54 -17.80
N VAL A 464 -7.16 2.35 -17.52
CA VAL A 464 -7.64 1.08 -18.13
C VAL A 464 -9.09 0.81 -17.73
N ALA A 465 -9.47 1.08 -16.47
CA ALA A 465 -10.85 0.99 -16.00
C ALA A 465 -11.80 1.91 -16.79
N TYR A 466 -11.45 3.19 -16.97
CA TYR A 466 -12.25 4.12 -17.79
C TYR A 466 -12.35 3.69 -19.25
N ALA A 467 -11.27 3.17 -19.85
CA ALA A 467 -11.30 2.65 -21.22
C ALA A 467 -12.26 1.44 -21.33
N CYS A 468 -12.26 0.53 -20.36
CA CYS A 468 -13.19 -0.61 -20.31
C CYS A 468 -14.65 -0.15 -20.12
N GLY A 469 -14.89 0.83 -19.25
CA GLY A 469 -16.21 1.46 -19.07
C GLY A 469 -16.72 2.13 -20.35
N LEU A 470 -15.85 2.84 -21.07
CA LEU A 470 -16.17 3.47 -22.36
C LEU A 470 -16.51 2.43 -23.44
N ILE A 471 -15.75 1.34 -23.54
CA ILE A 471 -16.04 0.24 -24.48
C ILE A 471 -17.42 -0.36 -24.20
N ALA A 472 -17.76 -0.59 -22.92
CA ALA A 472 -19.07 -1.10 -22.53
C ALA A 472 -20.20 -0.10 -22.80
N TYR A 473 -19.98 1.20 -22.59
CA TYR A 473 -20.93 2.25 -22.93
C TYR A 473 -21.21 2.31 -24.43
N LEU A 474 -20.16 2.31 -25.26
CA LEU A 474 -20.29 2.32 -26.72
C LEU A 474 -21.03 1.08 -27.22
N TYR A 475 -20.69 -0.11 -26.71
CA TYR A 475 -21.41 -1.34 -27.04
C TYR A 475 -22.91 -1.26 -26.69
N MET A 476 -23.26 -0.69 -25.53
CA MET A 476 -24.65 -0.49 -25.14
C MET A 476 -25.40 0.46 -26.09
N VAL A 477 -24.78 1.57 -26.47
CA VAL A 477 -25.38 2.58 -27.37
C VAL A 477 -25.60 2.03 -28.79
N TYR A 478 -24.65 1.26 -29.32
CA TYR A 478 -24.74 0.70 -30.68
C TYR A 478 -25.58 -0.58 -30.76
N THR A 479 -25.47 -1.48 -29.78
CA THR A 479 -26.13 -2.80 -29.82
C THR A 479 -27.58 -2.73 -29.37
N LYS A 480 -27.95 -1.73 -28.55
CA LYS A 480 -29.31 -1.52 -27.99
C LYS A 480 -29.98 -2.83 -27.55
N PRO A 481 -29.36 -3.61 -26.64
CA PRO A 481 -29.88 -4.92 -26.29
C PRO A 481 -31.27 -4.77 -25.65
N ALA A 482 -32.20 -5.66 -25.98
CA ALA A 482 -33.63 -5.53 -25.65
C ALA A 482 -33.95 -5.40 -24.14
N TYR A 483 -33.03 -5.78 -23.24
CA TYR A 483 -33.19 -5.57 -21.80
C TYR A 483 -32.90 -4.13 -21.35
N ASN A 484 -32.25 -3.31 -22.19
CA ASN A 484 -31.81 -1.94 -21.90
C ASN A 484 -32.53 -0.90 -22.79
N ASP A 485 -33.74 -1.21 -23.26
CA ASP A 485 -34.51 -0.36 -24.18
C ASP A 485 -34.82 1.04 -23.59
N GLY A 486 -34.95 1.13 -22.26
CA GLY A 486 -35.07 2.38 -21.51
C GLY A 486 -33.74 2.95 -20.96
N GLY A 487 -32.58 2.40 -21.33
CA GLY A 487 -31.24 2.87 -20.93
C GLY A 487 -30.85 2.68 -19.45
N GLY A 488 -31.78 2.30 -18.56
CA GLY A 488 -31.58 2.24 -17.10
C GLY A 488 -30.52 1.25 -16.60
N PHE A 489 -30.16 0.22 -17.39
CA PHE A 489 -29.09 -0.72 -17.01
C PHE A 489 -27.70 -0.29 -17.49
N THR A 490 -27.60 0.75 -18.33
CA THR A 490 -26.32 1.26 -18.85
C THR A 490 -25.34 1.64 -17.74
N PRO A 491 -25.72 2.41 -16.68
CA PRO A 491 -24.78 2.80 -15.62
C PRO A 491 -24.23 1.60 -14.85
N VAL A 492 -25.07 0.60 -14.57
CA VAL A 492 -24.68 -0.63 -13.85
C VAL A 492 -23.67 -1.43 -14.66
N VAL A 493 -23.92 -1.65 -15.94
CA VAL A 493 -23.03 -2.43 -16.80
C VAL A 493 -21.69 -1.70 -17.06
N VAL A 494 -21.72 -0.38 -17.23
CA VAL A 494 -20.51 0.45 -17.33
C VAL A 494 -19.69 0.39 -16.03
N ALA A 495 -20.33 0.41 -14.86
CA ALA A 495 -19.66 0.26 -13.57
C ALA A 495 -18.99 -1.13 -13.42
N PHE A 496 -19.67 -2.22 -13.80
CA PHE A 496 -19.04 -3.55 -13.81
C PHE A 496 -17.86 -3.63 -14.79
N ALA A 497 -17.98 -3.05 -15.99
CA ALA A 497 -16.88 -3.02 -16.95
C ALA A 497 -15.67 -2.21 -16.46
N PHE A 498 -15.92 -1.09 -15.77
CA PHE A 498 -14.90 -0.31 -15.08
C PHE A 498 -14.19 -1.14 -14.00
N LEU A 499 -14.94 -1.81 -13.13
CA LEU A 499 -14.37 -2.65 -12.06
C LEU A 499 -13.55 -3.83 -12.62
N ILE A 500 -14.00 -4.47 -13.70
CA ILE A 500 -13.22 -5.51 -14.41
C ILE A 500 -11.90 -4.93 -14.92
N GLY A 501 -11.93 -3.78 -15.62
CA GLY A 501 -10.73 -3.12 -16.13
C GLY A 501 -9.74 -2.72 -15.03
N LEU A 502 -10.25 -2.14 -13.94
CA LEU A 502 -9.46 -1.76 -12.77
C LEU A 502 -8.79 -2.98 -12.13
N GLN A 503 -9.55 -4.04 -11.88
CA GLN A 503 -9.07 -5.24 -11.22
C GLN A 503 -8.05 -5.99 -12.07
N VAL A 504 -8.29 -6.14 -13.37
CA VAL A 504 -7.34 -6.75 -14.30
C VAL A 504 -6.04 -5.96 -14.35
N CYS A 505 -6.09 -4.62 -14.37
CA CYS A 505 -4.87 -3.84 -14.35
C CYS A 505 -4.13 -3.94 -12.99
N ASN A 506 -4.85 -4.00 -11.87
CA ASN A 506 -4.26 -4.16 -10.54
C ASN A 506 -3.52 -5.49 -10.34
N VAL A 507 -3.88 -6.54 -11.10
CA VAL A 507 -3.12 -7.81 -11.15
C VAL A 507 -1.69 -7.60 -11.70
N PHE A 508 -1.47 -6.62 -12.57
CA PHE A 508 -0.15 -6.31 -13.12
C PHE A 508 0.61 -5.26 -12.31
N THR A 509 -0.07 -4.32 -11.65
CA THR A 509 0.59 -3.22 -10.92
C THR A 509 0.98 -3.58 -9.48
N THR A 510 0.11 -4.28 -8.74
CA THR A 510 0.35 -4.69 -7.34
C THR A 510 1.68 -5.45 -7.14
N PRO A 511 2.09 -6.39 -8.02
CA PRO A 511 3.41 -7.02 -8.02
C PRO A 511 4.60 -6.06 -8.02
N LEU A 512 4.50 -4.94 -8.73
CA LEU A 512 5.60 -4.01 -8.93
C LEU A 512 5.71 -3.04 -7.77
N THR A 513 4.59 -2.49 -7.32
CA THR A 513 4.51 -1.67 -6.10
C THR A 513 5.11 -2.44 -4.92
N SER A 514 4.66 -3.68 -4.69
CA SER A 514 5.16 -4.54 -3.61
C SER A 514 6.65 -4.89 -3.76
N GLY A 515 7.12 -5.09 -5.00
CA GLY A 515 8.52 -5.35 -5.29
C GLY A 515 9.44 -4.18 -4.98
N ILE A 516 9.02 -2.96 -5.33
CA ILE A 516 9.76 -1.72 -5.03
C ILE A 516 9.88 -1.53 -3.51
N ASP A 517 8.78 -1.72 -2.77
CA ASP A 517 8.80 -1.64 -1.30
C ASP A 517 9.76 -2.66 -0.67
N THR A 518 9.77 -3.88 -1.23
CA THR A 518 10.66 -4.95 -0.78
C THR A 518 12.12 -4.60 -1.05
N ILE A 519 12.44 -4.02 -2.21
CA ILE A 519 13.81 -3.58 -2.52
C ILE A 519 14.23 -2.47 -1.55
N PHE A 520 13.37 -1.48 -1.27
CA PHE A 520 13.66 -0.43 -0.28
C PHE A 520 13.90 -0.99 1.13
N VAL A 521 13.11 -1.96 1.58
CA VAL A 521 13.32 -2.59 2.88
C VAL A 521 14.58 -3.46 2.89
N ALA A 522 14.84 -4.22 1.83
CA ALA A 522 16.01 -5.10 1.77
C ALA A 522 17.34 -4.31 1.71
N MET A 523 17.42 -3.23 0.93
CA MET A 523 18.58 -2.33 0.93
C MET A 523 18.75 -1.56 2.23
N ALA A 524 17.65 -1.28 2.93
CA ALA A 524 17.67 -0.57 4.20
C ALA A 524 18.22 -1.41 5.36
N TRP A 525 17.98 -2.72 5.36
CA TRP A 525 18.51 -3.62 6.39
C TRP A 525 19.91 -4.13 6.07
N ASP A 526 20.14 -4.57 4.83
CA ASP A 526 21.38 -5.24 4.41
C ASP A 526 21.94 -4.58 3.13
N PRO A 527 22.44 -3.33 3.21
CA PRO A 527 22.93 -2.58 2.04
C PRO A 527 24.19 -3.19 1.39
N GLU A 528 24.99 -3.94 2.16
CA GLU A 528 26.17 -4.65 1.65
C GLU A 528 25.81 -5.62 0.52
N VAL A 529 24.61 -6.20 0.56
CA VAL A 529 24.10 -7.11 -0.47
C VAL A 529 23.83 -6.35 -1.78
N LEU A 530 23.28 -5.13 -1.72
CA LEU A 530 23.08 -4.28 -2.90
C LEU A 530 24.43 -3.96 -3.56
N MET A 531 25.46 -3.62 -2.77
CA MET A 531 26.81 -3.34 -3.28
C MET A 531 27.50 -4.57 -3.87
N ARG A 532 27.43 -5.72 -3.18
CA ARG A 532 28.15 -6.95 -3.54
C ARG A 532 27.51 -7.71 -4.70
N ASP A 533 26.19 -7.77 -4.72
CA ASP A 533 25.44 -8.70 -5.59
C ASP A 533 24.59 -8.00 -6.65
N HIS A 534 24.41 -6.68 -6.56
CA HIS A 534 23.72 -5.84 -7.55
C HIS A 534 24.45 -4.50 -7.83
N PRO A 535 25.77 -4.49 -8.08
CA PRO A 535 26.56 -3.26 -8.19
C PRO A 535 26.05 -2.28 -9.27
N ASP A 536 25.55 -2.80 -10.40
CA ASP A 536 24.93 -1.98 -11.45
C ASP A 536 23.73 -1.16 -10.96
N LEU A 537 22.92 -1.75 -10.06
CA LEU A 537 21.78 -1.07 -9.46
C LEU A 537 22.26 -0.02 -8.46
N TYR A 538 23.21 -0.38 -7.59
CA TYR A 538 23.82 0.57 -6.64
C TYR A 538 24.38 1.81 -7.35
N HIS A 539 25.24 1.62 -8.36
CA HIS A 539 25.85 2.74 -9.08
C HIS A 539 24.81 3.63 -9.78
N ARG A 540 23.77 3.04 -10.40
CA ARG A 540 22.68 3.82 -11.00
C ARG A 540 21.86 4.57 -9.96
N MET A 541 21.59 3.98 -8.80
CA MET A 541 20.87 4.66 -7.71
C MET A 541 21.66 5.86 -7.20
N VAL A 542 22.97 5.72 -6.99
CA VAL A 542 23.86 6.82 -6.58
C VAL A 542 23.95 7.91 -7.66
N GLN A 543 24.07 7.56 -8.94
CA GLN A 543 24.09 8.53 -10.04
C GLN A 543 22.80 9.35 -10.14
N VAL A 544 21.66 8.73 -9.80
CA VAL A 544 20.33 9.31 -9.98
C VAL A 544 19.83 10.05 -8.74
N TYR A 545 20.27 9.64 -7.54
CA TYR A 545 19.95 10.26 -6.26
C TYR A 545 21.15 10.10 -5.30
N PRO A 546 22.13 11.04 -5.29
CA PRO A 546 23.37 10.88 -4.53
C PRO A 546 23.19 10.64 -3.02
N HIS A 547 22.12 11.19 -2.41
CA HIS A 547 21.75 10.95 -1.01
C HIS A 547 21.42 9.48 -0.69
N VAL A 548 21.31 8.58 -1.68
CA VAL A 548 21.31 7.12 -1.45
C VAL A 548 22.58 6.68 -0.69
N GLN A 549 23.73 7.33 -0.90
CA GLN A 549 24.96 6.99 -0.17
C GLN A 549 24.82 7.28 1.33
N GLU A 550 24.24 8.43 1.70
CA GLU A 550 24.03 8.82 3.10
C GLU A 550 23.08 7.84 3.81
N ALA A 551 21.98 7.44 3.17
CA ALA A 551 21.02 6.48 3.71
C ALA A 551 21.55 5.02 3.80
N ILE A 552 22.61 4.70 3.05
CA ILE A 552 23.23 3.37 3.02
C ILE A 552 24.40 3.26 4.01
N HIS A 553 25.13 4.35 4.24
CA HIS A 553 26.30 4.40 5.12
C HIS A 553 25.98 4.89 6.56
N ALA A 554 24.70 5.14 6.87
CA ALA A 554 24.17 5.41 8.21
C ALA A 554 23.67 4.14 8.93
#